data_AF-A0A3D0SC64-F1
#
_entry.id   AF-A0A3D0SC64-F1
#
_cell.length_a   1.000
_cell.length_b   1.000
_cell.length_c   1.000
_cell.angle_alpha   90.00
_cell.angle_beta   90.00
_cell.angle_gamma   90.00
#
_symmetry.space_group_name_H-M   'P 1'
#
loop_
_entity.id
_entity.type
_entity.pdbx_description
1 polymer ?
#
loop_
_entity_poly.entity_id
_entity_poly.type
_entity_poly.pdbx_seq_one_letter_code
_entity_poly.pdbx_strand_id
1 'polypeptide(L)'
;MTINDTSLPNINESQLDIPSFEKCQSEAAAHAPRILLLYGSLRKRSFSRLVVEECARLLSRMGAEVEIFNPEGLPQTDTEDE
;
A
#
# COMPACT_ATOMS: atom_id res chain seq x y z
N MET A 1 -5.41 1.88 38.66
CA MET A 1 -6.07 3.15 38.29
C MET A 1 -7.37 2.75 37.61
N THR A 2 -8.51 3.04 38.21
CA THR A 2 -9.82 2.62 37.69
C THR A 2 -10.42 3.78 36.91
N ILE A 3 -10.90 3.51 35.69
CA ILE A 3 -11.61 4.51 34.89
C ILE A 3 -13.06 4.51 35.37
N ASN A 4 -13.53 5.67 35.86
CA ASN A 4 -14.85 5.81 36.47
C ASN A 4 -15.90 6.43 35.53
N ASP A 5 -15.48 7.00 34.40
CA ASP A 5 -16.35 7.56 33.37
C ASP A 5 -15.89 7.06 32.00
N THR A 6 -16.82 6.50 31.25
CA THR A 6 -16.60 5.91 29.91
C THR A 6 -17.47 6.57 28.85
N SER A 7 -18.16 7.68 29.19
CA SER A 7 -19.03 8.39 28.27
C SER A 7 -18.26 9.07 27.13
N LEU A 8 -18.84 9.06 25.93
CA LEU A 8 -18.25 9.61 24.70
C LEU A 8 -19.22 10.60 24.04
N PRO A 9 -19.51 11.76 24.67
CA PRO A 9 -20.60 12.66 24.27
C PRO A 9 -20.46 13.28 22.88
N ASN A 10 -19.25 13.30 22.33
CA ASN A 10 -18.95 13.83 21.00
C ASN A 10 -18.85 12.75 19.92
N ILE A 11 -19.16 11.48 20.26
CA ILE A 11 -19.13 10.37 19.32
C ILE A 11 -20.56 10.02 18.91
N ASN A 12 -20.77 9.86 17.61
CA ASN A 12 -21.96 9.21 17.11
C ASN A 12 -21.82 7.69 17.28
N GLU A 13 -22.48 7.12 18.29
CA GLU A 13 -22.39 5.69 18.62
C GLU A 13 -22.76 4.78 17.45
N SER A 14 -23.65 5.22 16.54
CA SER A 14 -24.03 4.43 15.36
C SER A 14 -22.89 4.20 14.37
N GLN A 15 -21.81 4.99 14.46
CA GLN A 15 -20.62 4.88 13.62
C GLN A 15 -19.41 4.29 14.38
N LEU A 16 -19.55 4.06 15.69
CA LEU A 16 -18.49 3.51 16.50
C LEU A 16 -18.48 1.99 16.39
N ASP A 17 -17.68 1.48 15.46
CA ASP A 17 -17.46 0.04 15.32
C ASP A 17 -16.36 -0.44 16.29
N ILE A 18 -16.73 -1.27 17.27
CA ILE A 18 -15.77 -1.80 18.26
C ILE A 18 -14.88 -2.84 17.57
N PRO A 19 -13.54 -2.68 17.58
CA PRO A 19 -12.65 -3.67 16.99
C PRO A 19 -12.76 -5.03 17.68
N SER A 20 -12.79 -6.10 16.89
CA SER A 20 -12.64 -7.47 17.38
C SER A 20 -11.71 -8.25 16.46
N PHE A 21 -11.14 -9.35 16.97
CA PHE A 21 -10.27 -10.18 16.15
C PHE A 21 -11.02 -10.83 14.98
N GLU A 22 -12.31 -11.13 15.12
CA GLU A 22 -13.10 -11.66 14.01
C GLU A 22 -13.25 -10.65 12.87
N LYS A 23 -13.39 -9.35 13.19
CA LYS A 23 -13.49 -8.28 12.18
C LYS A 23 -12.20 -8.03 11.40
N CYS A 24 -11.06 -8.46 11.94
CA CYS A 24 -9.76 -8.35 11.30
C CYS A 24 -9.34 -9.60 10.52
N GLN A 25 -10.10 -10.70 10.62
CA GLN A 25 -9.83 -11.92 9.89
C GLN A 25 -10.47 -11.84 8.49
N SER A 26 -9.62 -11.80 7.47
CA SER A 26 -10.03 -12.00 6.08
C SER A 26 -9.81 -13.46 5.67
N GLU A 27 -10.66 -13.95 4.77
CA GLU A 27 -10.37 -15.19 4.05
C GLU A 27 -9.10 -15.02 3.21
N ALA A 28 -8.34 -16.12 3.07
CA ALA A 28 -7.17 -16.13 2.20
C ALA A 28 -7.61 -15.96 0.74
N ALA A 29 -7.03 -14.98 0.05
CA ALA A 29 -7.32 -14.75 -1.36
C ALA A 29 -6.91 -15.97 -2.21
N ALA A 30 -7.75 -16.34 -3.19
CA ALA A 30 -7.49 -17.45 -4.11
C ALA A 30 -6.46 -17.13 -5.21
N HIS A 31 -5.99 -15.88 -5.29
CA HIS A 31 -5.00 -15.42 -6.26
C HIS A 31 -3.66 -15.09 -5.57
N ALA A 32 -2.59 -15.05 -6.36
CA ALA A 32 -1.28 -14.57 -5.92
C ALA A 32 -1.35 -13.11 -5.42
N PRO A 33 -0.54 -12.71 -4.42
CA PRO A 33 -0.39 -11.30 -4.06
C PRO A 33 0.03 -10.47 -5.29
N ARG A 34 -0.67 -9.38 -5.56
CA ARG A 34 -0.38 -8.49 -6.70
C ARG A 34 0.42 -7.29 -6.23
N ILE A 35 1.63 -7.14 -6.78
CA ILE A 35 2.57 -6.10 -6.34
C ILE A 35 3.01 -5.28 -7.55
N LEU A 36 2.66 -4.00 -7.55
CA LEU A 36 3.19 -3.03 -8.51
C LEU A 36 4.45 -2.39 -7.93
N LEU A 37 5.55 -2.44 -8.67
CA LEU A 37 6.82 -1.84 -8.30
C LEU A 37 7.05 -0.55 -9.09
N LEU A 38 7.40 0.52 -8.38
CA LEU A 38 7.70 1.84 -8.93
C LEU A 38 9.16 2.20 -8.63
N TYR A 39 9.82 2.92 -9.55
CA TYR A 39 11.17 3.45 -9.34
C TYR A 39 11.25 4.96 -9.62
N GLY A 40 12.04 5.67 -8.81
CA GLY A 40 12.12 7.14 -8.84
C GLY A 40 13.27 7.72 -9.68
N SER A 41 13.77 7.02 -10.70
CA SER A 41 14.83 7.58 -11.56
C SER A 41 14.80 7.05 -12.98
N LEU A 42 14.77 7.99 -13.93
CA LEU A 42 14.85 7.78 -15.38
C LEU A 42 16.30 7.82 -15.92
N ARG A 43 17.31 7.87 -15.03
CA ARG A 43 18.70 7.86 -15.47
C ARG A 43 19.01 6.55 -16.20
N LYS A 44 19.85 6.64 -17.24
CA LYS A 44 20.32 5.47 -18.01
C LYS A 44 20.82 4.34 -17.09
N ARG A 45 21.62 4.68 -16.07
CA ARG A 45 21.99 3.78 -14.97
C ARG A 45 21.27 4.24 -13.70
N SER A 46 20.16 3.60 -13.40
CA SER A 46 19.30 3.88 -12.25
C SER A 46 19.41 2.73 -11.24
N PHE A 47 20.05 2.96 -10.09
CA PHE A 47 20.18 1.92 -9.06
C PHE A 47 18.85 1.56 -8.42
N SER A 48 17.91 2.51 -8.32
CA SER A 48 16.55 2.22 -7.86
C SER A 48 15.82 1.29 -8.83
N ARG A 49 15.96 1.50 -10.14
CA ARG A 49 15.43 0.56 -11.14
C ARG A 49 16.08 -0.82 -11.05
N LEU A 50 17.41 -0.88 -10.90
CA LEU A 50 18.13 -2.16 -10.74
C LEU A 50 17.68 -2.94 -9.49
N VAL A 51 17.50 -2.26 -8.35
CA VAL A 51 16.99 -2.89 -7.13
C VAL A 51 15.55 -3.36 -7.31
N VAL A 52 14.70 -2.55 -7.96
CA VAL A 52 13.32 -2.94 -8.27
C VAL A 52 13.26 -4.20 -9.14
N GLU A 53 14.15 -4.33 -10.13
CA GLU A 53 14.27 -5.55 -10.94
C GLU A 53 14.65 -6.79 -10.08
N GLU A 54 15.56 -6.66 -9.11
CA GLU A 54 15.88 -7.74 -8.17
C GLU A 54 14.70 -8.08 -7.23
N CYS A 55 14.01 -7.07 -6.71
CA CYS A 55 12.81 -7.26 -5.91
C CYS A 55 11.73 -8.01 -6.67
N ALA A 56 11.54 -7.70 -7.95
CA ALA A 56 10.58 -8.41 -8.80
C ALA A 56 10.90 -9.90 -8.91
N ARG A 57 12.19 -10.27 -9.05
CA ARG A 57 12.62 -11.67 -9.09
C ARG A 57 12.35 -12.39 -7.78
N LEU A 58 12.65 -11.75 -6.64
CA LEU A 58 12.39 -12.32 -5.32
C LEU A 58 10.90 -12.53 -5.07
N LEU A 59 10.08 -11.51 -5.33
CA LEU A 59 8.63 -11.56 -5.12
C LEU A 59 7.95 -12.59 -6.03
N SER A 60 8.34 -12.65 -7.31
CA SER A 60 7.86 -13.69 -8.23
C SER A 60 8.22 -15.08 -7.73
N ARG A 61 9.44 -15.28 -7.21
CA ARG A 61 9.87 -16.55 -6.61
C ARG A 61 9.10 -16.90 -5.34
N MET A 62 8.63 -15.91 -4.60
CA MET A 62 7.76 -16.07 -3.44
C MET A 62 6.28 -16.31 -3.80
N GLY A 63 5.93 -16.31 -5.10
CA GLY A 63 4.59 -16.60 -5.59
C GLY A 63 3.70 -15.37 -5.81
N ALA A 64 4.28 -14.16 -5.85
CA ALA A 64 3.54 -12.95 -6.19
C ALA A 64 3.40 -12.77 -7.72
N GLU A 65 2.31 -12.11 -8.12
CA GLU A 65 2.13 -11.51 -9.44
C GLU A 65 2.74 -10.10 -9.38
N VAL A 66 3.78 -9.85 -10.18
CA VAL A 66 4.59 -8.62 -10.07
C VAL A 66 4.65 -7.88 -11.39
N GLU A 67 4.38 -6.58 -11.35
CA GLU A 67 4.51 -5.68 -12.48
C GLU A 67 5.43 -4.50 -12.12
N ILE A 68 6.24 -4.05 -13.08
CA ILE A 68 7.11 -2.87 -12.91
C ILE A 68 6.60 -1.77 -13.83
N PHE A 69 6.26 -0.61 -13.27
CA PHE A 69 5.86 0.55 -14.06
C PHE A 69 7.09 1.30 -14.60
N ASN A 70 7.08 1.64 -15.89
CA ASN A 70 8.04 2.59 -16.47
C ASN A 70 7.46 4.01 -16.45
N PRO A 71 7.99 4.94 -15.63
CA PRO A 71 7.47 6.31 -15.53
C PRO A 71 7.98 7.23 -16.65
N GLU A 72 8.70 6.72 -17.65
CA GLU A 72 9.12 7.53 -18.79
C GLU A 72 7.92 8.05 -19.58
N GLY A 73 7.87 9.36 -19.81
CA GLY A 73 6.74 10.01 -20.48
C GLY A 73 5.50 10.23 -19.60
N LEU A 74 5.57 9.91 -18.30
CA LEU A 74 4.51 10.27 -17.37
C LEU A 74 4.40 11.81 -17.30
N PRO A 75 3.21 12.41 -17.55
CA PRO A 75 3.04 13.85 -17.47
C PRO A 75 3.28 14.33 -16.05
N GLN A 76 3.74 15.57 -15.91
CA GLN A 76 3.71 16.22 -14.62
C GLN A 76 2.25 16.35 -14.18
N THR A 77 2.01 16.15 -12.88
CA THR A 77 0.74 16.55 -12.29
C THR A 77 0.58 18.05 -12.44
N ASP A 78 -0.64 18.54 -12.60
CA ASP A 78 -0.92 19.97 -12.70
C ASP A 78 -0.18 20.71 -11.58
N THR A 79 0.91 21.38 -11.94
CA THR A 79 1.52 22.40 -11.10
C THR A 79 0.69 23.62 -11.43
N GLU A 80 -0.21 24.02 -10.53
CA GLU A 80 -0.86 25.32 -10.64
C GLU A 80 0.24 26.39 -10.76
N ASP A 81 0.45 26.89 -11.97
CA ASP A 81 1.17 28.13 -12.22
C ASP A 81 0.15 29.25 -11.98
N GLU A 82 0.19 29.87 -10.79
CA GLU A 82 -0.24 31.28 -10.65
C GLU A 82 0.82 32.22 -11.22
#